data_AF-R5CQ17-F1
#
_entry.id   AF-R5CQ17-F1
#
_cell.length_a   1.000
_cell.length_b   1.000
_cell.length_c   1.000
_cell.angle_alpha   90.00
_cell.angle_beta   90.00
_cell.angle_gamma   90.00
#
_symmetry.space_group_name_H-M   'P 1'
#
loop_
_entity.id
_entity.type
_entity.pdbx_description
1 polymer ?
#
loop_
_entity_poly.entity_id
_entity_poly.type
_entity_poly.pdbx_seq_one_letter_code
_entity_poly.pdbx_strand_id
1 'polypeptide(L)'
;MKKKILSIAVAFASVALTANAQSYIMQIHKVDGTVTEINADDVDRITFAEMPEAVETVPSGTDLTAWYAENASSLADSVVAIPLAAGGQYTMSGDIDFASMNANLYTVDAANPATVTLTADASLRTYAPLTVNGVNFDCSASNAAFIKLSANPDSTLVGATGAGDYFNIMGTLQIANCKIDGVNAQLIYDDNVKYCLETCIIDNTVVKLTSSSATGVSSNAVVYFKAGFINDLTVHNSTFWQASAESDAKYFVQYNNSGRADRGGYEMNYVNFTNSTFYNIAGSGQWANYSGFSGKKTSTFVMTDCIFVDCAADIARRFIGGSFSTNPVITFANNTYLKDAATGTYDSEENFDKSGTAIKSDPMFADPANGDFTVGGAEQQARRTGDPRWLAAE
;
A
#
# COMPACT_ATOMS: atom_id res chain seq x y z
N MET A 1 -29.36 -43.99 2.34
CA MET A 1 -29.18 -42.57 2.72
C MET A 1 -28.36 -42.50 4.00
N LYS A 2 -27.44 -41.53 4.08
CA LYS A 2 -26.35 -41.32 5.05
C LYS A 2 -25.04 -42.08 4.78
N LYS A 3 -23.99 -41.31 4.43
CA LYS A 3 -22.55 -41.47 4.73
C LYS A 3 -21.92 -40.09 4.55
N LYS A 4 -21.39 -39.48 5.62
CA LYS A 4 -20.00 -39.56 6.15
C LYS A 4 -19.03 -38.63 5.43
N ILE A 5 -18.46 -37.72 6.24
CA ILE A 5 -17.32 -36.84 6.01
C ILE A 5 -16.07 -37.66 5.67
N LEU A 6 -15.23 -37.18 4.73
CA LEU A 6 -13.78 -37.38 4.75
C LEU A 6 -13.07 -36.19 4.10
N SER A 7 -12.18 -35.57 4.86
CA SER A 7 -11.20 -34.55 4.52
C SER A 7 -10.00 -35.15 3.76
N ILE A 8 -9.50 -34.50 2.69
CA ILE A 8 -8.16 -34.77 2.12
C ILE A 8 -7.52 -33.46 1.59
N ALA A 9 -6.23 -33.34 1.89
CA ALA A 9 -5.29 -32.24 1.70
C ALA A 9 -5.19 -31.67 0.27
N VAL A 10 -4.92 -30.36 0.19
CA VAL A 10 -4.42 -29.69 -1.02
C VAL A 10 -2.90 -29.83 -1.04
N ALA A 11 -2.38 -30.66 -1.94
CA ALA A 11 -0.98 -30.64 -2.34
C ALA A 11 -0.82 -29.61 -3.46
N PHE A 12 -0.01 -28.58 -3.25
CA PHE A 12 0.46 -27.71 -4.33
C PHE A 12 1.42 -28.51 -5.22
N ALA A 13 0.90 -29.01 -6.34
CA ALA A 13 1.73 -29.40 -7.47
C ALA A 13 1.90 -28.18 -8.37
N SER A 14 3.13 -27.72 -8.52
CA SER A 14 3.54 -26.75 -9.53
C SER A 14 3.15 -27.25 -10.92
N VAL A 15 2.11 -26.67 -11.52
CA VAL A 15 1.80 -26.89 -12.93
C VAL A 15 2.46 -25.77 -13.72
N ALA A 16 3.52 -26.11 -14.43
CA ALA A 16 4.00 -25.31 -15.54
C ALA A 16 2.86 -25.21 -16.57
N LEU A 17 2.26 -24.02 -16.69
CA LEU A 17 1.30 -23.73 -17.75
C LEU A 17 2.07 -23.58 -19.06
N THR A 18 2.26 -24.68 -19.79
CA THR A 18 2.45 -24.60 -21.24
C THR A 18 1.13 -24.12 -21.84
N ALA A 19 1.13 -22.90 -22.40
CA ALA A 19 0.00 -22.32 -23.08
C ALA A 19 -0.45 -23.22 -24.23
N ASN A 20 -1.53 -23.98 -24.01
CA ASN A 20 -2.26 -24.63 -25.10
C ASN A 20 -3.29 -23.62 -25.62
N ALA A 21 -3.12 -23.20 -26.88
CA ALA A 21 -4.09 -22.38 -27.57
C ALA A 21 -5.46 -23.10 -27.58
N GLN A 22 -6.43 -22.58 -26.83
CA GLN A 22 -7.82 -23.02 -26.94
C GLN A 22 -8.48 -22.27 -28.08
N SER A 23 -8.92 -22.99 -29.11
CA SER A 23 -9.76 -22.44 -30.18
C SER A 23 -11.18 -22.27 -29.67
N TYR A 24 -11.71 -21.05 -29.68
CA TYR A 24 -13.12 -20.78 -29.40
C TYR A 24 -13.88 -20.49 -30.70
N ILE A 25 -15.07 -21.06 -30.84
CA ILE A 25 -16.02 -20.73 -31.92
C ILE A 25 -17.03 -19.75 -31.35
N MET A 26 -17.13 -18.55 -31.92
CA MET A 26 -18.15 -17.57 -31.55
C MET A 26 -19.39 -17.77 -32.42
N GLN A 27 -20.56 -18.02 -31.82
CA GLN A 27 -21.84 -18.08 -32.51
C GLN A 27 -22.65 -16.82 -32.16
N ILE A 28 -23.07 -16.05 -33.18
CA ILE A 28 -23.94 -14.89 -32.99
C ILE A 28 -25.36 -15.30 -33.37
N HIS A 29 -26.28 -15.27 -32.41
CA HIS A 29 -27.70 -15.53 -32.65
C HIS A 29 -28.42 -14.21 -32.94
N LYS A 30 -29.02 -14.09 -34.13
CA LYS A 30 -29.93 -12.97 -34.42
C LYS A 30 -31.29 -13.23 -33.76
N VAL A 31 -31.96 -12.15 -33.36
CA VAL A 31 -33.23 -12.19 -32.60
C VAL A 31 -34.38 -12.81 -33.41
N ASP A 32 -34.22 -12.96 -34.73
CA ASP A 32 -35.20 -13.63 -35.62
C ASP A 32 -35.02 -15.15 -35.73
N GLY A 33 -34.07 -15.75 -35.00
CA GLY A 33 -33.84 -17.19 -34.96
C GLY A 33 -33.10 -17.76 -36.18
N THR A 34 -32.61 -16.92 -37.09
CA THR A 34 -31.72 -17.39 -38.17
C THR A 34 -30.28 -17.51 -37.70
N VAL A 35 -29.65 -18.64 -38.01
CA VAL A 35 -28.23 -18.90 -37.76
C VAL A 35 -27.45 -18.57 -39.02
N THR A 36 -26.48 -17.66 -38.92
CA THR A 36 -25.47 -17.48 -39.96
C THR A 36 -24.22 -18.24 -39.51
N GLU A 37 -23.87 -19.32 -40.20
CA GLU A 37 -22.58 -19.98 -40.00
C GLU A 37 -21.50 -19.17 -40.73
N ILE A 38 -20.52 -18.67 -39.98
CA ILE A 38 -19.33 -18.05 -40.54
C ILE A 38 -18.23 -19.11 -40.48
N ASN A 39 -17.66 -19.46 -41.64
CA ASN A 39 -16.53 -20.38 -41.68
C ASN A 39 -15.31 -19.69 -41.04
N ALA A 40 -14.62 -20.39 -40.13
CA ALA A 40 -13.46 -19.87 -39.42
C ALA A 40 -12.29 -19.52 -40.34
N ASP A 41 -12.28 -20.05 -41.56
CA ASP A 41 -11.27 -19.78 -42.59
C ASP A 41 -11.54 -18.49 -43.38
N ASP A 42 -12.76 -17.94 -43.30
CA ASP A 42 -13.19 -16.73 -44.03
C ASP A 42 -13.10 -15.44 -43.18
N VAL A 43 -12.59 -15.55 -41.94
CA VAL A 43 -12.39 -14.42 -41.03
C VAL A 43 -10.91 -14.12 -40.93
N ASP A 44 -10.52 -12.88 -41.23
CA ASP A 44 -9.17 -12.39 -40.94
C ASP A 44 -8.85 -12.62 -39.46
N ARG A 45 -7.89 -13.51 -39.20
CA ARG A 45 -7.48 -13.87 -37.84
C ARG A 45 -6.75 -12.69 -37.22
N ILE A 46 -7.43 -11.93 -36.37
CA ILE A 46 -6.74 -11.06 -35.42
C ILE A 46 -6.19 -11.98 -34.32
N THR A 47 -4.88 -12.17 -34.30
CA THR A 47 -4.19 -12.85 -33.22
C THR A 47 -4.22 -11.94 -31.99
N PHE A 48 -5.18 -12.15 -31.09
CA PHE A 48 -5.12 -11.57 -29.75
C PHE A 48 -4.19 -12.41 -28.88
N ALA A 49 -2.90 -12.27 -29.14
CA ALA A 49 -1.78 -12.57 -28.25
C ALA A 49 -0.50 -12.02 -28.89
N GLU A 50 -0.47 -10.73 -29.22
CA GLU A 50 0.82 -10.05 -29.10
C GLU A 50 1.14 -10.12 -27.61
N MET A 51 2.09 -11.00 -27.25
CA MET A 51 2.82 -10.82 -25.99
C MET A 51 3.12 -9.33 -25.92
N PRO A 52 2.81 -8.63 -24.81
CA PRO A 52 3.28 -7.26 -24.66
C PRO A 52 4.77 -7.29 -25.00
N GLU A 53 5.15 -6.43 -25.93
CA GLU A 53 6.52 -6.32 -26.43
C GLU A 53 7.43 -6.41 -25.22
N ALA A 54 8.36 -7.38 -25.21
CA ALA A 54 9.16 -7.67 -24.02
C ALA A 54 9.93 -6.40 -23.68
N VAL A 55 9.46 -5.65 -22.68
CA VAL A 55 10.11 -4.42 -22.24
C VAL A 55 11.48 -4.83 -21.74
N GLU A 56 12.52 -4.32 -22.39
CA GLU A 56 13.89 -4.67 -22.07
C GLU A 56 14.18 -4.33 -20.60
N THR A 57 14.74 -5.30 -19.88
CA THR A 57 15.09 -5.10 -18.47
C THR A 57 16.15 -4.03 -18.35
N VAL A 58 15.97 -3.10 -17.41
CA VAL A 58 17.00 -2.11 -17.11
C VAL A 58 18.25 -2.83 -16.58
N PRO A 59 19.44 -2.63 -17.16
CA PRO A 59 20.65 -3.34 -16.73
C PRO A 59 21.03 -3.01 -15.28
N SER A 60 21.50 -4.00 -14.52
CA SER A 60 22.07 -3.76 -13.19
C SER A 60 23.29 -2.82 -13.27
N GLY A 61 23.50 -2.02 -12.23
CA GLY A 61 24.50 -0.96 -12.16
C GLY A 61 24.03 0.39 -12.72
N THR A 62 22.78 0.47 -13.16
CA THR A 62 22.19 1.68 -13.75
C THR A 62 21.73 2.68 -12.69
N ASP A 63 22.00 3.95 -12.95
CA ASP A 63 21.33 5.06 -12.27
C ASP A 63 19.97 5.29 -12.94
N LEU A 64 18.89 4.92 -12.23
CA LEU A 64 17.53 5.00 -12.74
C LEU A 64 17.10 6.44 -13.01
N THR A 65 17.65 7.42 -12.32
CA THR A 65 17.36 8.84 -12.56
C THR A 65 17.83 9.24 -13.96
N ALA A 66 19.09 8.93 -14.30
CA ALA A 66 19.67 9.22 -15.62
C ALA A 66 19.00 8.40 -16.72
N TRP A 67 18.84 7.10 -16.49
CA TRP A 67 18.20 6.20 -17.45
C TRP A 67 16.77 6.65 -17.77
N TYR A 68 15.98 7.01 -16.75
CA TYR A 68 14.62 7.47 -16.98
C TYR A 68 14.60 8.77 -17.79
N ALA A 69 15.47 9.74 -17.49
CA ALA A 69 15.55 10.98 -18.25
C ALA A 69 15.89 10.77 -19.74
N GLU A 70 16.73 9.77 -20.05
CA GLU A 70 17.10 9.41 -21.43
C GLU A 70 16.01 8.63 -22.17
N ASN A 71 15.18 7.87 -21.44
CA ASN A 71 14.19 6.96 -22.03
C ASN A 71 12.73 7.46 -21.91
N ALA A 72 12.48 8.54 -21.16
CA ALA A 72 11.12 9.02 -20.87
C ALA A 72 10.29 9.30 -22.13
N SER A 73 10.90 9.83 -23.20
CA SER A 73 10.18 10.11 -24.45
C SER A 73 9.73 8.86 -25.18
N SER A 74 10.46 7.75 -25.05
CA SER A 74 10.10 6.45 -25.63
C SER A 74 9.15 5.64 -24.75
N LEU A 75 9.01 5.99 -23.48
CA LEU A 75 8.13 5.34 -22.52
C LEU A 75 6.71 5.92 -22.50
N ALA A 76 6.41 6.93 -23.32
CA ALA A 76 5.17 7.72 -23.32
C ALA A 76 3.88 6.97 -23.78
N ASP A 77 3.82 5.66 -23.58
CA ASP A 77 2.63 4.85 -23.77
C ASP A 77 1.63 5.02 -22.61
N SER A 78 0.43 4.45 -22.76
CA SER A 78 -0.62 4.49 -21.75
C SER A 78 -0.23 3.90 -20.38
N VAL A 79 0.80 3.04 -20.33
CA VAL A 79 1.40 2.49 -19.11
C VAL A 79 2.92 2.37 -19.30
N VAL A 80 3.68 3.05 -18.47
CA VAL A 80 5.15 2.94 -18.39
C VAL A 80 5.51 1.72 -17.56
N ALA A 81 6.25 0.77 -18.14
CA ALA A 81 6.80 -0.37 -17.41
C ALA A 81 8.32 -0.23 -17.29
N ILE A 82 8.85 -0.38 -16.07
CA ILE A 82 10.28 -0.34 -15.77
C ILE A 82 10.66 -1.66 -15.09
N PRO A 83 10.96 -2.71 -15.89
CA PRO A 83 11.42 -3.99 -15.37
C PRO A 83 12.88 -3.93 -14.92
N LEU A 84 13.13 -4.23 -13.65
CA LEU A 84 14.47 -4.38 -13.08
C LEU A 84 14.90 -5.85 -13.12
N ALA A 85 16.16 -6.08 -13.48
CA ALA A 85 16.75 -7.41 -13.51
C ALA A 85 16.75 -8.07 -12.11
N ALA A 86 16.55 -9.38 -12.09
CA ALA A 86 16.59 -10.20 -10.88
C ALA A 86 17.89 -9.95 -10.07
N GLY A 87 17.75 -9.59 -8.80
CA GLY A 87 18.87 -9.27 -7.90
C GLY A 87 19.70 -8.05 -8.31
N GLY A 88 19.26 -7.29 -9.32
CA GLY A 88 19.97 -6.13 -9.84
C GLY A 88 20.17 -5.04 -8.79
N GLN A 89 21.27 -4.30 -8.92
CA GLN A 89 21.64 -3.19 -8.04
C GLN A 89 21.54 -1.89 -8.82
N TYR A 90 20.81 -0.93 -8.30
CA TYR A 90 20.51 0.33 -8.98
C TYR A 90 20.71 1.50 -8.03
N THR A 91 20.92 2.68 -8.60
CA THR A 91 20.91 3.94 -7.84
C THR A 91 19.79 4.86 -8.32
N MET A 92 19.39 5.78 -7.45
CA MET A 92 18.62 6.97 -7.82
C MET A 92 19.40 8.18 -7.32
N SER A 93 20.03 8.92 -8.25
CA SER A 93 20.78 10.14 -7.93
C SER A 93 19.90 11.39 -7.78
N GLY A 94 18.62 11.28 -8.12
CA GLY A 94 17.62 12.34 -7.96
C GLY A 94 16.21 11.82 -8.19
N ASP A 95 15.25 12.73 -8.22
CA ASP A 95 13.84 12.42 -8.47
C ASP A 95 13.63 11.71 -9.82
N ILE A 96 12.74 10.72 -9.84
CA ILE A 96 12.12 10.21 -11.07
C ILE A 96 10.69 10.73 -11.08
N ASP A 97 10.34 11.58 -12.04
CA ASP A 97 9.00 12.16 -12.17
C ASP A 97 8.22 11.52 -13.31
N PHE A 98 7.28 10.65 -12.96
CA PHE A 98 6.37 9.97 -13.88
C PHE A 98 5.27 10.90 -14.41
N ALA A 99 5.10 12.09 -13.83
CA ALA A 99 4.12 13.07 -14.26
C ALA A 99 2.72 12.46 -14.44
N SER A 100 2.18 12.49 -15.67
CA SER A 100 0.85 11.97 -16.04
C SER A 100 0.84 10.48 -16.41
N MET A 101 1.99 9.80 -16.37
CA MET A 101 2.08 8.42 -16.82
C MET A 101 1.68 7.45 -15.71
N ASN A 102 0.87 6.45 -16.08
CA ASN A 102 0.64 5.29 -15.22
C ASN A 102 1.92 4.45 -15.21
N ALA A 103 2.65 4.43 -14.10
CA ALA A 103 3.98 3.83 -14.03
C ALA A 103 4.03 2.55 -13.19
N ASN A 104 4.79 1.57 -13.63
CA ASN A 104 5.04 0.32 -12.95
C ASN A 104 6.54 0.06 -12.84
N LEU A 105 7.11 0.16 -11.63
CA LEU A 105 8.50 -0.18 -11.32
C LEU A 105 8.53 -1.52 -10.58
N TYR A 106 9.18 -2.54 -11.15
CA TYR A 106 9.12 -3.89 -10.59
C TYR A 106 10.36 -4.72 -10.85
N THR A 107 10.64 -5.71 -10.00
CA THR A 107 11.61 -6.76 -10.31
C THR A 107 10.98 -7.81 -11.22
N VAL A 108 11.72 -8.30 -12.21
CA VAL A 108 11.23 -9.38 -13.08
C VAL A 108 11.17 -10.75 -12.37
N ASP A 109 11.87 -10.91 -11.26
CA ASP A 109 11.85 -12.11 -10.43
C ASP A 109 11.63 -11.74 -8.96
N ALA A 110 10.45 -12.06 -8.44
CA ALA A 110 10.07 -11.77 -7.06
C ALA A 110 10.86 -12.58 -6.02
N ALA A 111 11.44 -13.72 -6.41
CA ALA A 111 12.29 -14.51 -5.50
C ALA A 111 13.67 -13.86 -5.30
N ASN A 112 14.08 -13.00 -6.23
CA ASN A 112 15.36 -12.30 -6.23
C ASN A 112 15.12 -10.79 -6.45
N PRO A 113 14.60 -10.07 -5.44
CA PRO A 113 14.23 -8.67 -5.58
C PRO A 113 15.44 -7.80 -5.94
N ALA A 114 15.26 -6.91 -6.92
CA ALA A 114 16.21 -5.83 -7.21
C ALA A 114 16.33 -4.87 -6.02
N THR A 115 17.46 -4.17 -5.92
CA THR A 115 17.70 -3.14 -4.90
C THR A 115 18.00 -1.79 -5.54
N VAL A 116 17.29 -0.76 -5.11
CA VAL A 116 17.48 0.63 -5.53
C VAL A 116 17.99 1.45 -4.35
N THR A 117 19.17 2.03 -4.47
CA THR A 117 19.78 2.88 -3.45
C THR A 117 19.58 4.35 -3.83
N LEU A 118 18.87 5.12 -3.01
CA LEU A 118 18.78 6.57 -3.18
C LEU A 118 20.10 7.17 -2.69
N THR A 119 20.80 7.90 -3.56
CA THR A 119 22.13 8.46 -3.25
C THR A 119 22.11 9.97 -2.99
N ALA A 120 20.92 10.57 -3.04
CA ALA A 120 20.64 11.97 -2.76
C ALA A 120 19.20 12.11 -2.23
N ASP A 121 18.73 13.35 -2.07
CA ASP A 121 17.33 13.65 -1.80
C ASP A 121 16.47 13.34 -3.05
N ALA A 122 16.21 12.05 -3.27
CA ALA A 122 15.47 11.50 -4.38
C ALA A 122 14.09 10.98 -3.94
N SER A 123 13.10 11.13 -4.81
CA SER A 123 11.74 10.64 -4.64
C SER A 123 11.22 10.01 -5.92
N LEU A 124 10.29 9.06 -5.79
CA LEU A 124 9.40 8.69 -6.91
C LEU A 124 8.26 9.71 -6.95
N ARG A 125 8.12 10.42 -8.08
CA ARG A 125 7.15 11.50 -8.25
C ARG A 125 6.09 11.16 -9.28
N THR A 126 4.85 11.54 -9.00
CA THR A 126 3.73 11.27 -9.89
C THR A 126 2.53 12.17 -9.60
N TYR A 127 1.65 12.34 -10.58
CA TYR A 127 0.26 12.76 -10.40
C TYR A 127 -0.73 11.83 -11.13
N ALA A 128 -0.29 10.61 -11.39
CA ALA A 128 -1.02 9.51 -12.02
C ALA A 128 -0.81 8.21 -11.18
N PRO A 129 -1.52 7.12 -11.50
CA PRO A 129 -1.29 5.82 -10.85
C PRO A 129 0.18 5.39 -10.89
N LEU A 130 0.62 4.72 -9.82
CA LEU A 130 2.00 4.24 -9.67
C LEU A 130 1.98 2.89 -8.94
N THR A 131 2.60 1.87 -9.52
CA THR A 131 2.87 0.59 -8.85
C THR A 131 4.37 0.42 -8.64
N VAL A 132 4.75 0.11 -7.41
CA VAL A 132 6.10 -0.36 -7.05
C VAL A 132 5.96 -1.77 -6.49
N ASN A 133 6.58 -2.76 -7.15
CA ASN A 133 6.34 -4.17 -6.81
C ASN A 133 7.63 -5.01 -6.76
N GLY A 134 7.90 -5.64 -5.61
CA GLY A 134 9.00 -6.60 -5.48
C GLY A 134 10.40 -5.96 -5.48
N VAL A 135 10.51 -4.67 -5.14
CA VAL A 135 11.78 -3.95 -5.17
C VAL A 135 12.18 -3.57 -3.75
N ASN A 136 13.45 -3.78 -3.43
CA ASN A 136 14.06 -3.28 -2.20
C ASN A 136 14.55 -1.85 -2.42
N PHE A 137 14.36 -0.98 -1.43
CA PHE A 137 14.87 0.37 -1.43
C PHE A 137 15.75 0.61 -0.22
N ASP A 138 16.90 1.23 -0.45
CA ASP A 138 17.69 1.89 0.58
C ASP A 138 17.50 3.40 0.43
N CYS A 139 16.74 3.98 1.36
CA CYS A 139 16.43 5.41 1.41
C CYS A 139 17.35 6.17 2.38
N SER A 140 18.34 5.51 2.99
CA SER A 140 19.09 6.05 4.13
C SER A 140 19.81 7.38 3.86
N ALA A 141 20.20 7.64 2.60
CA ALA A 141 20.83 8.89 2.20
C ALA A 141 19.85 10.00 1.76
N SER A 142 18.56 9.71 1.62
CA SER A 142 17.53 10.67 1.22
C SER A 142 16.83 11.26 2.45
N ASN A 143 16.67 12.58 2.47
CA ASN A 143 15.81 13.30 3.42
C ASN A 143 14.48 13.72 2.78
N ALA A 144 14.24 13.33 1.52
CA ALA A 144 12.97 13.54 0.84
C ALA A 144 11.95 12.45 1.17
N ALA A 145 10.69 12.71 0.83
CA ALA A 145 9.65 11.68 0.92
C ALA A 145 9.92 10.57 -0.09
N PHE A 146 9.67 9.30 0.27
CA PHE A 146 9.89 8.17 -0.65
C PHE A 146 9.06 8.30 -1.92
N ILE A 147 7.75 8.50 -1.76
CA ILE A 147 6.85 8.91 -2.84
C ILE A 147 6.37 10.34 -2.57
N LYS A 148 6.49 11.19 -3.59
CA LYS A 148 6.11 12.60 -3.51
C LYS A 148 5.18 12.93 -4.68
N LEU A 149 3.92 13.26 -4.40
CA LEU A 149 3.02 13.73 -5.45
C LEU A 149 3.52 15.05 -6.02
N SER A 150 3.22 15.34 -7.28
CA SER A 150 3.79 16.52 -7.95
C SER A 150 3.32 17.84 -7.32
N ALA A 151 4.23 18.81 -7.23
CA ALA A 151 3.89 20.19 -6.90
C ALA A 151 3.00 20.87 -7.97
N ASN A 152 3.08 20.37 -9.21
CA ASN A 152 2.50 21.00 -10.40
C ASN A 152 1.73 19.95 -11.24
N PRO A 153 0.64 19.36 -10.73
CA PRO A 153 -0.21 18.49 -11.53
C PRO A 153 -0.84 19.21 -12.71
N ASP A 154 -1.29 18.43 -13.70
CA ASP A 154 -2.14 18.95 -14.77
C ASP A 154 -3.48 19.47 -14.18
N SER A 155 -3.88 20.66 -14.63
CA SER A 155 -5.13 21.30 -14.24
C SER A 155 -6.38 20.56 -14.72
N THR A 156 -6.25 19.67 -15.71
CA THR A 156 -7.34 18.79 -16.16
C THR A 156 -7.80 17.80 -15.10
N LEU A 157 -6.97 17.51 -14.08
CA LEU A 157 -7.34 16.59 -13.00
C LEU A 157 -8.30 17.21 -11.97
N VAL A 158 -8.48 18.53 -12.00
CA VAL A 158 -9.34 19.22 -11.03
C VAL A 158 -10.80 18.79 -11.23
N GLY A 159 -11.34 18.06 -10.25
CA GLY A 159 -12.71 17.55 -10.29
C GLY A 159 -12.95 16.54 -11.42
N ALA A 160 -11.92 15.80 -11.84
CA ALA A 160 -12.02 14.84 -12.96
C ALA A 160 -13.01 13.69 -12.71
N THR A 161 -13.42 13.48 -11.46
CA THR A 161 -14.51 12.57 -11.07
C THR A 161 -15.91 13.14 -11.39
N GLY A 162 -15.99 14.36 -11.92
CA GLY A 162 -17.23 15.07 -12.27
C GLY A 162 -17.73 16.06 -11.21
N ALA A 163 -17.02 16.22 -10.08
CA ALA A 163 -17.33 17.17 -9.03
C ALA A 163 -16.09 17.49 -8.16
N GLY A 164 -16.15 18.57 -7.39
CA GLY A 164 -15.11 18.91 -6.41
C GLY A 164 -14.01 19.83 -6.93
N ASP A 165 -13.07 20.16 -6.05
CA ASP A 165 -11.96 21.10 -6.29
C ASP A 165 -10.60 20.48 -5.94
N TYR A 166 -10.49 19.16 -6.04
CA TYR A 166 -9.28 18.39 -5.82
C TYR A 166 -8.69 17.94 -7.15
N PHE A 167 -7.36 17.79 -7.20
CA PHE A 167 -6.69 17.08 -8.28
C PHE A 167 -6.91 15.58 -8.06
N ASN A 168 -7.74 14.97 -8.90
CA ASN A 168 -8.09 13.56 -8.77
C ASN A 168 -7.03 12.68 -9.45
N ILE A 169 -6.30 11.89 -8.67
CA ILE A 169 -5.52 10.77 -9.20
C ILE A 169 -6.46 9.58 -9.23
N MET A 170 -7.06 9.34 -10.41
CA MET A 170 -7.96 8.21 -10.64
C MET A 170 -7.14 6.93 -10.86
N GLY A 171 -7.42 5.89 -10.08
CA GLY A 171 -6.66 4.64 -10.05
C GLY A 171 -5.85 4.47 -8.76
N THR A 172 -4.81 3.64 -8.82
CA THR A 172 -4.12 3.14 -7.63
C THR A 172 -2.68 3.60 -7.56
N LEU A 173 -2.27 4.05 -6.36
CA LEU A 173 -0.88 4.06 -5.93
C LEU A 173 -0.64 2.79 -5.09
N GLN A 174 0.20 1.89 -5.57
CA GLN A 174 0.47 0.61 -4.93
C GLN A 174 1.94 0.45 -4.59
N ILE A 175 2.21 0.04 -3.34
CA ILE A 175 3.51 -0.45 -2.88
C ILE A 175 3.29 -1.90 -2.45
N ALA A 176 3.87 -2.85 -3.16
CA ALA A 176 3.62 -4.27 -2.93
C ALA A 176 4.92 -5.07 -2.87
N ASN A 177 5.01 -6.05 -1.95
CA ASN A 177 6.13 -6.99 -1.90
C ASN A 177 7.51 -6.30 -1.75
N CYS A 178 7.56 -5.13 -1.10
CA CYS A 178 8.78 -4.33 -1.02
C CYS A 178 9.44 -4.42 0.36
N LYS A 179 10.75 -4.19 0.41
CA LYS A 179 11.46 -3.79 1.63
C LYS A 179 12.00 -2.38 1.45
N ILE A 180 11.51 -1.43 2.22
CA ILE A 180 11.92 -0.03 2.15
C ILE A 180 12.65 0.30 3.46
N ASP A 181 13.97 0.42 3.38
CA ASP A 181 14.86 0.72 4.51
C ASP A 181 15.22 2.20 4.55
N GLY A 182 15.44 2.74 5.74
CA GLY A 182 16.03 4.07 5.90
C GLY A 182 15.13 5.23 5.52
N VAL A 183 13.80 5.10 5.61
CA VAL A 183 12.90 6.21 5.28
C VAL A 183 13.03 7.29 6.36
N ASN A 184 13.71 8.39 6.02
CA ASN A 184 13.96 9.50 6.95
C ASN A 184 12.78 10.49 7.02
N ALA A 185 12.06 10.72 5.92
CA ALA A 185 10.92 11.65 5.88
C ALA A 185 9.58 10.89 5.76
N GLN A 186 8.63 11.43 4.98
CA GLN A 186 7.36 10.77 4.71
C GLN A 186 7.56 9.55 3.80
N LEU A 187 6.73 8.51 3.98
CA LEU A 187 6.60 7.47 2.97
C LEU A 187 5.86 8.01 1.74
N ILE A 188 4.77 8.76 1.97
CA ILE A 188 3.97 9.39 0.91
C ILE A 188 3.66 10.83 1.32
N TYR A 189 3.95 11.79 0.45
CA TYR A 189 3.64 13.19 0.65
C TYR A 189 2.90 13.81 -0.54
N ASP A 190 1.83 14.56 -0.29
CA ASP A 190 1.03 15.25 -1.31
C ASP A 190 1.63 16.58 -1.83
N ASP A 191 2.85 16.91 -1.37
CA ASP A 191 3.51 18.19 -1.62
C ASP A 191 2.67 19.43 -1.28
N ASN A 192 1.76 19.30 -0.30
CA ASN A 192 0.79 20.35 0.06
C ASN A 192 -0.09 20.80 -1.12
N VAL A 193 -0.29 19.92 -2.10
CA VAL A 193 -1.23 20.10 -3.20
C VAL A 193 -2.52 19.37 -2.86
N LYS A 194 -3.65 19.95 -3.28
CA LYS A 194 -4.99 19.48 -2.94
C LYS A 194 -5.38 18.25 -3.76
N TYR A 195 -4.67 17.15 -3.54
CA TYR A 195 -4.93 15.86 -4.20
C TYR A 195 -6.08 15.10 -3.54
N CYS A 196 -6.87 14.42 -4.36
CA CYS A 196 -7.68 13.28 -3.95
C CYS A 196 -7.11 12.06 -4.68
N LEU A 197 -6.33 11.25 -3.95
CA LEU A 197 -5.87 9.97 -4.48
C LEU A 197 -6.98 8.94 -4.29
N GLU A 198 -7.46 8.34 -5.38
CA GLU A 198 -8.58 7.39 -5.33
C GLU A 198 -8.25 6.19 -4.44
N THR A 199 -7.15 5.50 -4.72
CA THR A 199 -6.77 4.31 -3.97
C THR A 199 -5.27 4.29 -3.68
N CYS A 200 -4.92 3.97 -2.43
CA CYS A 200 -3.56 3.65 -2.01
C CYS A 200 -3.54 2.28 -1.35
N ILE A 201 -2.70 1.38 -1.84
CA ILE A 201 -2.53 0.03 -1.31
C ILE A 201 -1.07 -0.17 -0.91
N ILE A 202 -0.84 -0.53 0.35
CA ILE A 202 0.45 -0.98 0.84
C ILE A 202 0.26 -2.43 1.28
N ASP A 203 0.83 -3.37 0.51
CA ASP A 203 0.61 -4.80 0.68
C ASP A 203 1.93 -5.57 0.77
N ASN A 204 2.00 -6.56 1.65
CA ASN A 204 3.17 -7.41 1.83
C ASN A 204 4.51 -6.65 1.89
N THR A 205 4.56 -5.53 2.62
CA THR A 205 5.69 -4.60 2.58
C THR A 205 6.28 -4.38 3.98
N VAL A 206 7.61 -4.33 4.07
CA VAL A 206 8.34 -3.88 5.27
C VAL A 206 8.82 -2.45 5.05
N VAL A 207 8.42 -1.53 5.93
CA VAL A 207 8.93 -0.15 5.96
C VAL A 207 9.66 0.09 7.27
N LYS A 208 10.97 0.33 7.19
CA LYS A 208 11.79 0.80 8.30
C LYS A 208 11.98 2.30 8.19
N LEU A 209 11.42 3.00 9.15
CA LEU A 209 11.60 4.43 9.34
C LEU A 209 12.85 4.66 10.19
N THR A 210 13.66 5.63 9.78
CA THR A 210 14.87 6.09 10.50
C THR A 210 14.81 7.59 10.78
N SER A 211 13.58 8.12 10.71
CA SER A 211 13.31 9.53 10.93
C SER A 211 13.86 10.03 12.27
N SER A 212 14.25 11.30 12.29
CA SER A 212 14.64 12.00 13.51
C SER A 212 13.89 13.33 13.66
N SER A 213 14.04 14.01 14.80
CA SER A 213 13.48 15.33 15.04
C SER A 213 13.89 16.38 13.99
N ALA A 214 14.99 16.13 13.25
CA ALA A 214 15.52 16.98 12.18
C ALA A 214 15.00 16.63 10.77
N THR A 215 14.25 15.54 10.63
CA THR A 215 13.75 15.04 9.34
C THR A 215 12.31 15.49 9.04
N GLY A 216 11.88 15.37 7.78
CA GLY A 216 10.60 15.87 7.30
C GLY A 216 9.36 15.29 8.01
N VAL A 217 9.45 14.11 8.64
CA VAL A 217 8.30 13.49 9.32
C VAL A 217 8.02 14.09 10.71
N SER A 218 9.01 14.76 11.31
CA SER A 218 8.92 15.34 12.65
C SER A 218 7.72 16.27 12.76
N SER A 219 6.88 16.07 13.78
CA SER A 219 5.61 16.80 13.97
C SER A 219 4.56 16.66 12.85
N ASN A 220 4.81 15.84 11.83
CA ASN A 220 3.93 15.55 10.69
C ASN A 220 3.49 14.06 10.72
N ALA A 221 3.41 13.40 9.56
CA ALA A 221 2.91 12.03 9.45
C ALA A 221 3.74 11.16 8.50
N VAL A 222 3.71 9.84 8.69
CA VAL A 222 4.35 8.87 7.77
C VAL A 222 3.69 8.91 6.38
N VAL A 223 2.35 8.85 6.35
CA VAL A 223 1.53 9.14 5.18
C VAL A 223 0.90 10.50 5.37
N TYR A 224 1.41 11.50 4.62
CA TYR A 224 1.08 12.90 4.84
C TYR A 224 0.42 13.53 3.63
N PHE A 225 -0.89 13.74 3.72
CA PHE A 225 -1.62 14.57 2.77
C PHE A 225 -2.02 15.87 3.49
N LYS A 226 -1.20 16.90 3.36
CA LYS A 226 -1.39 18.16 4.08
C LYS A 226 -2.59 18.95 3.54
N ALA A 227 -2.72 19.02 2.22
CA ALA A 227 -3.79 19.75 1.54
C ALA A 227 -4.84 18.80 0.94
N GLY A 228 -4.44 17.57 0.63
CA GLY A 228 -5.26 16.51 0.06
C GLY A 228 -5.75 15.46 1.05
N PHE A 229 -6.14 14.32 0.50
CA PHE A 229 -6.44 13.08 1.20
C PHE A 229 -6.36 11.89 0.24
N ILE A 230 -6.31 10.68 0.80
CA ILE A 230 -6.53 9.43 0.07
C ILE A 230 -7.96 9.01 0.34
N ASN A 231 -8.75 8.75 -0.70
CA ASN A 231 -10.11 8.29 -0.55
C ASN A 231 -10.14 6.88 0.07
N ASP A 232 -9.37 5.95 -0.51
CA ASP A 232 -9.31 4.56 -0.07
C ASP A 232 -7.88 4.16 0.27
N LEU A 233 -7.56 4.05 1.57
CA LEU A 233 -6.27 3.58 2.06
C LEU A 233 -6.37 2.15 2.59
N THR A 234 -5.52 1.26 2.07
CA THR A 234 -5.37 -0.11 2.59
C THR A 234 -3.91 -0.38 2.97
N VAL A 235 -3.70 -0.88 4.18
CA VAL A 235 -2.44 -1.42 4.67
C VAL A 235 -2.67 -2.88 5.06
N HIS A 236 -2.00 -3.80 4.38
CA HIS A 236 -2.27 -5.23 4.49
C HIS A 236 -0.98 -6.04 4.50
N ASN A 237 -0.89 -7.10 5.31
CA ASN A 237 0.29 -7.99 5.37
C ASN A 237 1.60 -7.22 5.52
N SER A 238 1.59 -6.08 6.20
CA SER A 238 2.70 -5.13 6.15
C SER A 238 3.23 -4.83 7.54
N THR A 239 4.52 -4.49 7.59
CA THR A 239 5.21 -4.15 8.82
C THR A 239 5.78 -2.75 8.71
N PHE A 240 5.42 -1.90 9.65
CA PHE A 240 5.97 -0.55 9.77
C PHE A 240 6.63 -0.41 11.12
N TRP A 241 7.86 0.08 11.13
CA TRP A 241 8.55 0.29 12.38
C TRP A 241 9.55 1.43 12.32
N GLN A 242 9.80 2.02 13.47
CA GLN A 242 10.83 3.05 13.63
C GLN A 242 12.02 2.47 14.37
N ALA A 243 13.21 2.64 13.81
CA ALA A 243 14.46 2.11 14.34
C ALA A 243 15.12 2.97 15.43
N SER A 244 14.69 4.22 15.62
CA SER A 244 15.19 5.05 16.73
C SER A 244 14.59 4.62 18.07
N ALA A 245 15.18 5.08 19.18
CA ALA A 245 14.63 4.84 20.52
C ALA A 245 13.24 5.49 20.71
N GLU A 246 12.97 6.60 20.03
CA GLU A 246 11.70 7.34 20.12
C GLU A 246 11.21 7.74 18.73
N SER A 247 9.92 7.60 18.47
CA SER A 247 9.30 8.00 17.22
C SER A 247 9.07 9.51 17.12
N ASP A 248 9.61 10.15 16.08
CA ASP A 248 9.44 11.59 15.85
C ASP A 248 8.18 11.95 15.03
N ALA A 249 7.56 10.95 14.38
CA ALA A 249 6.30 11.16 13.67
C ALA A 249 5.19 11.54 14.65
N LYS A 250 4.37 12.54 14.32
CA LYS A 250 3.19 12.88 15.12
C LYS A 250 1.98 12.03 14.78
N TYR A 251 1.90 11.56 13.54
CA TYR A 251 0.85 10.68 13.05
C TYR A 251 1.40 9.55 12.18
N PHE A 252 0.69 8.42 12.13
CA PHE A 252 0.91 7.47 11.05
C PHE A 252 0.27 8.01 9.75
N VAL A 253 -0.99 8.43 9.82
CA VAL A 253 -1.72 9.04 8.69
C VAL A 253 -2.25 10.41 9.07
N GLN A 254 -2.01 11.42 8.22
CA GLN A 254 -2.65 12.72 8.35
C GLN A 254 -3.17 13.19 7.00
N TYR A 255 -4.43 13.57 6.97
CA TYR A 255 -5.09 14.22 5.83
C TYR A 255 -5.44 15.66 6.16
N ASN A 256 -5.80 16.43 5.12
CA ASN A 256 -6.44 17.70 5.31
C ASN A 256 -7.78 17.51 6.04
N ASN A 257 -8.07 18.35 7.03
CA ASN A 257 -9.32 18.28 7.80
C ASN A 257 -10.59 18.42 6.95
N SER A 258 -10.46 18.95 5.74
CA SER A 258 -11.55 19.12 4.77
C SER A 258 -11.68 17.96 3.76
N GLY A 259 -10.78 16.97 3.78
CA GLY A 259 -10.82 15.79 2.91
C GLY A 259 -12.04 14.92 3.20
N ARG A 260 -12.86 14.64 2.19
CA ARG A 260 -14.11 13.88 2.29
C ARG A 260 -14.45 13.27 0.93
N ALA A 261 -15.05 12.07 0.93
CA ALA A 261 -15.46 11.36 -0.28
C ALA A 261 -16.24 12.27 -1.26
N ASP A 262 -17.29 12.95 -0.76
CA ASP A 262 -18.16 13.83 -1.55
C ASP A 262 -17.39 14.97 -2.24
N ARG A 263 -16.35 15.48 -1.58
CA ARG A 263 -15.51 16.55 -2.14
C ARG A 263 -14.46 16.04 -3.13
N GLY A 264 -14.09 14.78 -3.04
CA GLY A 264 -13.27 14.10 -4.05
C GLY A 264 -14.09 13.58 -5.23
N GLY A 265 -15.42 13.67 -5.16
CA GLY A 265 -16.35 13.12 -6.16
C GLY A 265 -16.61 11.62 -6.02
N TYR A 266 -16.43 11.08 -4.82
CA TYR A 266 -16.72 9.68 -4.47
C TYR A 266 -17.91 9.59 -3.50
N GLU A 267 -18.62 8.48 -3.53
CA GLU A 267 -19.75 8.23 -2.62
C GLU A 267 -19.28 7.77 -1.23
N MET A 268 -18.20 6.98 -1.20
CA MET A 268 -17.66 6.36 0.00
C MET A 268 -16.13 6.56 0.07
N ASN A 269 -15.59 6.49 1.27
CA ASN A 269 -14.14 6.45 1.55
C ASN A 269 -13.82 5.31 2.51
N TYR A 270 -12.62 4.74 2.40
CA TYR A 270 -12.21 3.56 3.17
C TYR A 270 -10.83 3.74 3.83
N VAL A 271 -10.70 3.23 5.06
CA VAL A 271 -9.40 3.05 5.73
C VAL A 271 -9.35 1.63 6.29
N ASN A 272 -8.47 0.79 5.74
CA ASN A 272 -8.43 -0.66 5.98
C ASN A 272 -7.05 -1.12 6.42
N PHE A 273 -6.87 -1.49 7.68
CA PHE A 273 -5.61 -2.06 8.20
C PHE A 273 -5.85 -3.53 8.57
N THR A 274 -5.24 -4.46 7.87
CA THR A 274 -5.43 -5.90 8.12
C THR A 274 -4.12 -6.64 8.20
N ASN A 275 -4.04 -7.65 9.08
CA ASN A 275 -2.88 -8.56 9.17
C ASN A 275 -1.54 -7.81 9.13
N SER A 276 -1.39 -6.75 9.93
CA SER A 276 -0.22 -5.86 9.86
C SER A 276 0.39 -5.62 11.23
N THR A 277 1.70 -5.39 11.26
CA THR A 277 2.48 -5.16 12.48
C THR A 277 3.04 -3.75 12.49
N PHE A 278 2.83 -3.02 13.58
CA PHE A 278 3.31 -1.66 13.79
C PHE A 278 4.10 -1.57 15.09
N TYR A 279 5.33 -1.06 15.00
CA TYR A 279 6.22 -0.95 16.16
C TYR A 279 6.82 0.45 16.27
N ASN A 280 6.73 1.06 17.45
CA ASN A 280 7.37 2.33 17.76
C ASN A 280 6.96 3.47 16.81
N ILE A 281 5.66 3.58 16.48
CA ILE A 281 5.15 4.59 15.56
C ILE A 281 4.34 5.64 16.32
N ALA A 282 4.77 6.90 16.21
CA ALA A 282 4.11 8.06 16.77
C ALA A 282 3.88 7.99 18.29
N GLY A 283 4.85 7.48 19.06
CA GLY A 283 4.74 7.26 20.51
C GLY A 283 4.27 8.48 21.32
N SER A 284 4.71 9.69 20.97
CA SER A 284 4.24 10.94 21.60
C SER A 284 3.06 11.62 20.87
N GLY A 285 2.57 11.01 19.79
CA GLY A 285 1.62 11.56 18.85
C GLY A 285 0.22 10.96 18.95
N GLN A 286 -0.44 10.83 17.80
CA GLN A 286 -1.75 10.18 17.64
C GLN A 286 -1.69 9.28 16.43
N TRP A 287 -2.39 8.16 16.41
CA TRP A 287 -2.34 7.26 15.25
C TRP A 287 -2.68 7.96 13.93
N ALA A 288 -3.76 8.74 13.92
CA ALA A 288 -4.25 9.37 12.72
C ALA A 288 -4.93 10.72 12.96
N ASN A 289 -4.95 11.53 11.90
CA ASN A 289 -5.71 12.77 11.82
C ASN A 289 -6.35 12.96 10.43
N TYR A 290 -7.62 12.60 10.33
CA TYR A 290 -8.45 12.80 9.13
C TYR A 290 -9.88 13.14 9.55
N SER A 291 -10.06 14.30 10.22
CA SER A 291 -11.34 14.69 10.82
C SER A 291 -12.51 14.75 9.83
N GLY A 292 -12.23 14.92 8.54
CA GLY A 292 -13.25 14.92 7.49
C GLY A 292 -13.99 13.59 7.33
N PHE A 293 -13.35 12.46 7.71
CA PHE A 293 -13.93 11.12 7.66
C PHE A 293 -14.66 10.75 8.97
N SER A 294 -14.29 11.39 10.08
CA SER A 294 -14.81 11.07 11.42
C SER A 294 -16.35 11.16 11.49
N GLY A 295 -16.99 10.07 11.89
CA GLY A 295 -18.43 10.02 12.16
C GLY A 295 -19.34 10.20 10.94
N LYS A 296 -18.81 10.05 9.72
CA LYS A 296 -19.56 10.17 8.46
C LYS A 296 -20.17 8.84 8.04
N LYS A 297 -21.39 8.90 7.48
CA LYS A 297 -22.06 7.72 6.90
C LYS A 297 -21.36 7.17 5.65
N THR A 298 -20.58 8.02 5.00
CA THR A 298 -19.82 7.72 3.79
C THR A 298 -18.45 7.12 4.09
N SER A 299 -18.12 6.88 5.37
CA SER A 299 -16.80 6.38 5.75
C SER A 299 -16.88 4.98 6.30
N THR A 300 -15.93 4.14 5.87
CA THR A 300 -15.75 2.78 6.35
C THR A 300 -14.35 2.64 6.95
N PHE A 301 -14.29 2.06 8.15
CA PHE A 301 -13.06 1.79 8.88
C PHE A 301 -12.98 0.30 9.20
N VAL A 302 -11.94 -0.36 8.73
CA VAL A 302 -11.68 -1.78 9.01
C VAL A 302 -10.28 -1.88 9.62
N MET A 303 -10.18 -2.37 10.85
CA MET A 303 -8.89 -2.72 11.44
C MET A 303 -9.00 -4.10 12.06
N THR A 304 -8.43 -5.12 11.43
CA THR A 304 -8.51 -6.49 11.94
C THR A 304 -7.15 -7.17 11.96
N ASP A 305 -6.95 -8.04 12.94
CA ASP A 305 -5.81 -8.93 13.01
C ASP A 305 -4.47 -8.16 12.98
N CYS A 306 -4.43 -6.94 13.52
CA CYS A 306 -3.24 -6.10 13.57
C CYS A 306 -2.55 -6.15 14.95
N ILE A 307 -1.24 -5.95 14.97
CA ILE A 307 -0.46 -5.81 16.20
C ILE A 307 0.16 -4.42 16.26
N PHE A 308 -0.13 -3.68 17.32
CA PHE A 308 0.48 -2.38 17.64
C PHE A 308 1.26 -2.52 18.95
N VAL A 309 2.56 -2.21 18.90
CA VAL A 309 3.45 -2.22 20.06
C VAL A 309 4.24 -0.91 20.13
N ASP A 310 4.24 -0.25 21.29
CA ASP A 310 4.93 1.03 21.53
C ASP A 310 4.55 2.14 20.53
N CYS A 311 3.33 2.07 20.01
CA CYS A 311 2.78 3.08 19.10
C CYS A 311 2.07 4.20 19.88
N ALA A 312 1.52 5.17 19.13
CA ALA A 312 0.65 6.20 19.68
C ALA A 312 -0.44 5.62 20.60
N ALA A 313 -0.80 6.36 21.65
CA ALA A 313 -1.92 5.99 22.51
C ALA A 313 -3.29 6.14 21.80
N ASP A 314 -4.29 5.44 22.32
CA ASP A 314 -5.69 5.46 21.86
C ASP A 314 -5.85 4.98 20.40
N ILE A 315 -5.15 3.92 19.97
CA ILE A 315 -5.12 3.47 18.56
C ILE A 315 -6.53 3.33 17.98
N ALA A 316 -7.40 2.52 18.59
CA ALA A 316 -8.75 2.26 18.09
C ALA A 316 -9.59 3.55 17.94
N ARG A 317 -9.49 4.47 18.91
CA ARG A 317 -10.16 5.77 18.86
C ARG A 317 -9.65 6.63 17.73
N ARG A 318 -8.32 6.72 17.58
CA ARG A 318 -7.68 7.59 16.59
C ARG A 318 -7.84 7.05 15.18
N PHE A 319 -7.87 5.74 15.00
CA PHE A 319 -8.15 5.08 13.73
C PHE A 319 -9.50 5.50 13.13
N ILE A 320 -10.54 5.73 13.94
CA ILE A 320 -11.86 6.18 13.46
C ILE A 320 -12.03 7.71 13.45
N GLY A 321 -10.94 8.47 13.62
CA GLY A 321 -10.97 9.93 13.59
C GLY A 321 -11.34 10.61 14.93
N GLY A 322 -11.36 9.87 16.04
CA GLY A 322 -11.38 10.45 17.39
C GLY A 322 -12.67 10.28 18.20
N SER A 323 -13.77 9.87 17.56
CA SER A 323 -15.08 9.68 18.20
C SER A 323 -15.82 8.48 17.63
N PHE A 324 -16.35 7.62 18.51
CA PHE A 324 -17.26 6.55 18.10
C PHE A 324 -18.60 7.13 17.64
N SER A 325 -19.12 6.64 16.52
CA SER A 325 -20.41 7.02 15.94
C SER A 325 -21.01 5.81 15.22
N THR A 326 -22.34 5.71 15.17
CA THR A 326 -23.05 4.65 14.43
C THR A 326 -23.28 4.98 12.96
N ASN A 327 -22.83 6.16 12.51
CA ASN A 327 -22.92 6.57 11.12
C ASN A 327 -21.94 5.81 10.20
N PRO A 328 -20.62 5.81 10.46
CA PRO A 328 -19.68 5.04 9.65
C PRO A 328 -19.86 3.54 9.87
N VAL A 329 -19.39 2.75 8.91
CA VAL A 329 -19.16 1.32 9.13
C VAL A 329 -17.82 1.18 9.84
N ILE A 330 -17.81 0.53 11.00
CA ILE A 330 -16.61 0.31 11.80
C ILE A 330 -16.51 -1.19 12.09
N THR A 331 -15.41 -1.79 11.65
CA THR A 331 -15.09 -3.19 11.90
C THR A 331 -13.75 -3.27 12.62
N PHE A 332 -13.79 -3.85 13.81
CA PHE A 332 -12.60 -4.23 14.57
C PHE A 332 -12.63 -5.72 14.88
N ALA A 333 -11.49 -6.39 14.84
CA ALA A 333 -11.36 -7.77 15.29
C ALA A 333 -9.91 -8.15 15.61
N ASN A 334 -9.69 -8.94 16.66
CA ASN A 334 -8.41 -9.61 16.96
C ASN A 334 -7.16 -8.71 16.98
N ASN A 335 -7.30 -7.43 17.33
CA ASN A 335 -6.17 -6.50 17.36
C ASN A 335 -5.45 -6.55 18.72
N THR A 336 -4.13 -6.32 18.70
CA THR A 336 -3.32 -6.11 19.92
C THR A 336 -2.94 -4.64 20.03
N TYR A 337 -3.23 -3.99 21.16
CA TYR A 337 -2.91 -2.57 21.42
C TYR A 337 -1.97 -2.42 22.63
N LEU A 338 -0.76 -2.99 22.53
CA LEU A 338 0.24 -2.91 23.59
C LEU A 338 0.93 -1.54 23.51
N LYS A 339 0.42 -0.58 24.27
CA LYS A 339 0.89 0.80 24.23
C LYS A 339 2.32 0.97 24.75
N ASP A 340 2.69 0.22 25.77
CA ASP A 340 4.02 0.26 26.39
C ASP A 340 4.41 -1.15 26.81
N ALA A 341 5.29 -1.77 26.03
CA ALA A 341 5.81 -3.11 26.26
C ALA A 341 6.69 -3.20 27.51
N ALA A 342 7.38 -2.12 27.88
CA ALA A 342 8.24 -2.11 29.06
C ALA A 342 7.44 -2.22 30.37
N THR A 343 6.22 -1.69 30.39
CA THR A 343 5.30 -1.78 31.54
C THR A 343 4.18 -2.80 31.37
N GLY A 344 4.01 -3.38 30.18
CA GLY A 344 2.87 -4.24 29.86
C GLY A 344 1.54 -3.49 29.81
N THR A 345 1.57 -2.18 29.51
CA THR A 345 0.37 -1.33 29.50
C THR A 345 -0.32 -1.40 28.15
N TYR A 346 -1.60 -1.76 28.15
CA TYR A 346 -2.46 -1.75 26.97
C TYR A 346 -3.30 -0.47 26.89
N ASP A 347 -3.73 -0.12 25.68
CA ASP A 347 -4.76 0.90 25.49
C ASP A 347 -6.09 0.51 26.16
N SER A 348 -6.93 1.52 26.43
CA SER A 348 -8.33 1.36 26.86
C SER A 348 -9.26 1.47 25.65
N GLU A 349 -9.22 0.47 24.77
CA GLU A 349 -9.94 0.49 23.50
C GLU A 349 -11.45 0.30 23.62
N GLU A 350 -11.97 -0.19 24.75
CA GLU A 350 -13.31 -0.81 24.86
C GLU A 350 -14.47 0.16 24.53
N ASN A 351 -14.22 1.47 24.62
CA ASN A 351 -15.19 2.50 24.22
C ASN A 351 -15.29 2.68 22.69
N PHE A 352 -14.33 2.14 21.94
CA PHE A 352 -14.13 2.34 20.51
C PHE A 352 -14.10 1.00 19.75
N ASP A 353 -13.16 0.11 20.10
CA ASP A 353 -13.16 -1.28 19.67
C ASP A 353 -14.11 -2.09 20.55
N LYS A 354 -15.35 -2.24 20.05
CA LYS A 354 -16.42 -2.97 20.73
C LYS A 354 -16.55 -4.42 20.28
N SER A 355 -15.55 -4.95 19.59
CA SER A 355 -15.58 -6.32 19.05
C SER A 355 -15.61 -7.37 20.15
N GLY A 356 -15.04 -7.07 21.32
CA GLY A 356 -14.80 -8.04 22.38
C GLY A 356 -13.70 -9.06 22.05
N THR A 357 -12.90 -8.79 21.01
CA THR A 357 -11.86 -9.70 20.51
C THR A 357 -10.44 -9.13 20.60
N ALA A 358 -10.27 -7.93 21.17
CA ALA A 358 -8.94 -7.36 21.41
C ALA A 358 -8.08 -8.32 22.25
N ILE A 359 -6.81 -8.48 21.86
CA ILE A 359 -5.85 -9.37 22.51
C ILE A 359 -5.06 -8.57 23.54
N LYS A 360 -5.08 -9.02 24.80
CA LYS A 360 -4.48 -8.34 25.96
C LYS A 360 -3.26 -9.09 26.52
N SER A 361 -2.59 -9.87 25.67
CA SER A 361 -1.35 -10.60 25.96
C SER A 361 -0.23 -10.16 25.04
N ASP A 362 1.01 -10.24 25.53
CA ASP A 362 2.20 -9.70 24.85
C ASP A 362 2.47 -10.53 23.58
N PRO A 363 2.67 -9.91 22.41
CA PRO A 363 3.03 -10.63 21.19
C PRO A 363 4.41 -11.29 21.24
N MET A 364 5.25 -10.95 22.23
CA MET A 364 6.58 -11.52 22.47
C MET A 364 7.46 -11.48 21.21
N PHE A 365 7.61 -10.30 20.61
CA PHE A 365 8.50 -10.12 19.46
C PHE A 365 9.93 -10.54 19.82
N ALA A 366 10.60 -11.24 18.91
CA ALA A 366 11.93 -11.80 19.14
C ALA A 366 13.00 -10.71 19.33
N ASP A 367 13.09 -9.73 18.43
CA ASP A 367 14.02 -8.60 18.51
C ASP A 367 13.50 -7.39 17.71
N PRO A 368 12.44 -6.72 18.20
CA PRO A 368 11.77 -5.67 17.46
C PRO A 368 12.65 -4.42 17.24
N ALA A 369 13.63 -4.18 18.12
CA ALA A 369 14.58 -3.08 17.97
C ALA A 369 15.50 -3.23 16.74
N ASN A 370 15.76 -4.47 16.31
CA ASN A 370 16.54 -4.78 15.11
C ASN A 370 15.67 -5.22 13.91
N GLY A 371 14.34 -5.06 14.02
CA GLY A 371 13.40 -5.37 12.95
C GLY A 371 13.00 -6.84 12.83
N ASP A 372 13.26 -7.65 13.85
CA ASP A 372 12.74 -9.03 13.94
C ASP A 372 11.47 -9.05 14.78
N PHE A 373 10.34 -9.07 14.09
CA PHE A 373 9.01 -9.09 14.71
C PHE A 373 8.44 -10.50 14.83
N THR A 374 9.28 -11.55 14.72
CA THR A 374 8.84 -12.94 14.91
C THR A 374 8.00 -13.06 16.18
N VAL A 375 6.77 -13.54 16.03
CA VAL A 375 5.75 -13.50 17.09
C VAL A 375 5.92 -14.71 18.01
N GLY A 376 6.15 -14.50 19.30
CA GLY A 376 6.17 -15.58 20.31
C GLY A 376 4.85 -15.78 21.05
N GLY A 377 3.95 -14.80 21.00
CA GLY A 377 2.69 -14.77 21.75
C GLY A 377 1.70 -15.84 21.29
N ALA A 378 1.27 -16.71 22.21
CA ALA A 378 0.44 -17.86 21.88
C ALA A 378 -0.95 -17.47 21.33
N GLU A 379 -1.54 -16.39 21.83
CA GLU A 379 -2.85 -15.91 21.35
C GLU A 379 -2.77 -15.31 19.94
N GLN A 380 -1.72 -14.56 19.65
CA GLN A 380 -1.45 -13.99 18.33
C GLN A 380 -1.18 -15.09 17.32
N GLN A 381 -0.38 -16.10 17.69
CA GLN A 381 -0.15 -17.28 16.84
C GLN A 381 -1.44 -18.05 16.57
N ALA A 382 -2.27 -18.30 17.59
CA ALA A 382 -3.53 -19.04 17.43
C ALA A 382 -4.56 -18.30 16.57
N ARG A 383 -4.60 -16.97 16.65
CA ARG A 383 -5.52 -16.13 15.85
C ARG A 383 -4.91 -15.65 14.53
N ARG A 384 -3.63 -15.93 14.29
CA ARG A 384 -2.85 -15.49 13.12
C ARG A 384 -2.84 -13.96 12.92
N THR A 385 -2.59 -13.22 13.99
CA THR A 385 -2.61 -11.75 13.96
C THR A 385 -1.23 -11.16 13.78
N GLY A 386 -1.19 -9.94 13.24
CA GLY A 386 0.01 -9.28 12.77
C GLY A 386 0.33 -9.64 11.32
N ASP A 387 1.47 -9.15 10.86
CA ASP A 387 2.01 -9.47 9.55
C ASP A 387 2.36 -10.97 9.44
N PRO A 388 1.77 -11.71 8.48
CA PRO A 388 1.95 -13.15 8.37
C PRO A 388 3.41 -13.59 8.19
N ARG A 389 4.32 -12.72 7.73
CA ARG A 389 5.73 -13.10 7.56
C ARG A 389 6.43 -13.42 8.88
N TRP A 390 5.89 -12.93 9.99
CA TRP A 390 6.47 -13.10 11.33
C TRP A 390 5.81 -14.21 12.15
N LEU A 391 4.77 -14.83 11.59
CA LEU A 391 4.09 -15.95 12.23
C LEU A 391 4.82 -17.26 11.96
N ALA A 392 4.61 -18.24 12.83
CA ALA A 392 5.12 -19.58 12.57
C ALA A 392 4.38 -20.17 11.36
N ALA A 393 5.10 -20.98 10.57
CA ALA A 393 4.47 -21.83 9.57
C ALA A 393 3.49 -22.80 10.24
N GLU A 394 2.39 -23.12 9.55
CA GLU A 394 1.41 -24.11 10.04
C GLU A 394 1.93 -25.53 10.03
#